data_AF-A0A1G4WJ82-F1
#
_entry.id   AF-A0A1G4WJ82-F1
#
_cell.length_a   1.000
_cell.length_b   1.000
_cell.length_c   1.000
_cell.angle_alpha   90.00
_cell.angle_beta   90.00
_cell.angle_gamma   90.00
#
_symmetry.space_group_name_H-M   'P 1'
#
loop_
_entity.id
_entity.type
_entity.pdbx_description
1 polymer ?
#
loop_
_entity_poly.entity_id
_entity_poly.type
_entity_poly.pdbx_seq_one_letter_code
_entity_poly.pdbx_strand_id
1 'polypeptide(L)'
;MTTPTPTDRVRLRLKPEGPHSGYVDGAWWPRSADLTTEIPDLLAALETRIGPVDRVLYKLSEWAHAPAKLPVGTRRIRLDGYRIQPPHTVEVLGFNRNRVVLLVVPPDASFAHAESTMSAAAAPVRTTTIDA
;
A
#
# COMPACT_ATOMS: atom_id res chain seq x y z
N MET A 1 -29.10 -2.07 -5.19
CA MET A 1 -27.76 -2.20 -5.80
C MET A 1 -26.78 -1.50 -4.87
N THR A 2 -26.02 -2.24 -4.06
CA THR A 2 -25.01 -1.64 -3.17
C THR A 2 -23.76 -1.37 -3.99
N THR A 3 -23.40 -0.11 -4.17
CA THR A 3 -22.13 0.26 -4.81
C THR A 3 -21.00 -0.26 -3.92
N PRO A 4 -20.08 -1.11 -4.42
CA PRO A 4 -18.94 -1.54 -3.61
C PRO A 4 -18.13 -0.30 -3.22
N THR A 5 -17.83 -0.17 -1.94
CA THR A 5 -16.95 0.89 -1.44
C THR A 5 -15.54 0.69 -2.00
N PRO A 6 -14.73 1.76 -2.14
CA PRO A 6 -13.37 1.66 -2.69
C PRO A 6 -12.51 0.64 -1.95
N THR A 7 -12.72 0.48 -0.63
CA THR A 7 -12.04 -0.52 0.20
C THR A 7 -12.38 -1.95 -0.19
N ASP A 8 -13.58 -2.23 -0.70
CA ASP A 8 -14.01 -3.56 -1.18
C ASP A 8 -13.38 -3.86 -2.56
N ARG A 9 -13.03 -2.80 -3.30
CA ARG A 9 -12.30 -2.92 -4.56
C ARG A 9 -10.81 -3.12 -4.35
N VAL A 10 -10.20 -2.75 -3.24
CA VAL A 10 -8.76 -2.99 -3.01
C VAL A 10 -8.54 -4.14 -2.02
N ARG A 11 -7.62 -5.06 -2.35
CA ARG A 11 -7.22 -6.11 -1.41
C ARG A 11 -6.18 -5.54 -0.45
N LEU A 12 -6.66 -4.85 0.58
CA LEU A 12 -5.84 -4.09 1.53
C LEU A 12 -6.13 -4.54 2.97
N ARG A 13 -5.08 -4.75 3.76
CA ARG A 13 -5.17 -4.91 5.22
C ARG A 13 -4.20 -3.95 5.87
N LEU A 14 -4.72 -3.14 6.79
CA LEU A 14 -3.93 -2.15 7.51
C LEU A 14 -3.87 -2.49 8.99
N LYS A 15 -2.78 -2.09 9.64
CA LYS A 15 -2.72 -2.04 11.09
C LYS A 15 -3.78 -1.06 11.63
N PRO A 16 -4.34 -1.30 12.83
CA PRO A 16 -5.18 -0.32 13.50
C PRO A 16 -4.49 1.06 13.60
N GLU A 17 -5.28 2.12 13.72
CA GLU A 17 -4.73 3.44 14.01
C GLU A 17 -4.05 3.44 15.39
N GLY A 18 -2.84 4.01 15.43
CA GLY A 18 -1.99 3.98 16.61
C GLY A 18 -0.54 4.30 16.25
N PRO A 19 0.38 4.25 17.23
CA PRO A 19 1.80 4.46 16.99
C PRO A 19 2.32 3.52 15.88
N HIS A 20 3.10 4.07 14.95
CA HIS A 20 3.79 3.26 13.95
C HIS A 20 4.64 2.21 14.67
N SER A 21 4.45 0.94 14.30
CA SER A 21 5.16 -0.18 14.89
C SER A 21 5.69 -1.08 13.79
N GLY A 22 7.00 -1.38 13.82
CA GLY A 22 7.65 -2.15 12.77
C GLY A 22 7.88 -1.37 11.47
N TYR A 23 8.22 -2.09 10.41
CA TYR A 23 8.65 -1.50 9.14
C TYR A 23 7.51 -1.15 8.17
N VAL A 24 6.40 -1.90 8.21
CA VAL A 24 5.22 -1.70 7.35
C VAL A 24 3.98 -1.37 8.18
N ASP A 25 3.06 -0.61 7.60
CA ASP A 25 1.78 -0.21 8.18
C ASP A 25 0.63 -1.16 7.79
N GLY A 26 0.90 -2.12 6.91
CA GLY A 26 -0.05 -3.10 6.41
C GLY A 26 0.46 -3.81 5.17
N ALA A 27 -0.46 -4.47 4.47
CA ALA A 27 -0.17 -5.13 3.21
C ALA A 27 -1.27 -4.90 2.18
N TRP A 28 -0.86 -4.91 0.93
CA TRP A 28 -1.69 -4.76 -0.25
C TRP A 28 -1.41 -5.88 -1.25
N TRP A 29 -2.47 -6.48 -1.79
CA TRP A 29 -2.40 -7.53 -2.79
C TRP A 29 -2.95 -7.02 -4.14
N PRO A 30 -2.12 -6.40 -5.00
CA PRO A 30 -2.52 -5.95 -6.34
C PRO A 30 -3.17 -7.06 -7.15
N ARG A 31 -4.09 -6.74 -8.06
CA ARG A 31 -4.62 -7.70 -9.05
C ARG A 31 -3.69 -7.92 -10.24
N SER A 32 -2.82 -6.97 -10.51
CA SER A 32 -1.87 -7.00 -11.62
C SER A 32 -0.53 -6.36 -11.28
N ALA A 33 0.48 -6.59 -12.10
CA ALA A 33 1.76 -5.88 -12.01
C ALA A 33 1.74 -4.50 -12.71
N ASP A 34 0.58 -4.05 -13.18
CA ASP A 34 0.40 -2.71 -13.77
C ASP A 34 -0.04 -1.73 -12.69
N LEU A 35 0.94 -0.98 -12.18
CA LEU A 35 0.73 0.01 -11.14
C LEU A 35 -0.33 1.05 -11.53
N THR A 36 -0.43 1.43 -12.81
CA THR A 36 -1.34 2.48 -13.26
C THR A 36 -2.81 2.11 -13.08
N THR A 37 -3.14 0.84 -13.23
CA THR A 37 -4.50 0.32 -13.04
C THR A 37 -4.87 0.16 -11.57
N GLU A 38 -3.87 -0.05 -10.71
CA GLU A 38 -4.10 -0.37 -9.30
C GLU A 38 -4.11 0.87 -8.40
N ILE A 39 -3.31 1.89 -8.72
CA ILE A 39 -3.15 3.09 -7.90
C ILE A 39 -4.48 3.79 -7.62
N PRO A 40 -5.40 4.03 -8.57
CA PRO A 40 -6.63 4.77 -8.28
C PRO A 40 -7.44 4.19 -7.11
N ASP A 41 -7.64 2.87 -7.08
CA ASP A 41 -8.39 2.19 -6.03
C ASP A 41 -7.61 2.17 -4.70
N LEU A 42 -6.29 1.97 -4.77
CA LEU A 42 -5.42 2.03 -3.59
C LEU A 42 -5.47 3.42 -2.92
N LEU A 43 -5.40 4.49 -3.71
CA LEU A 43 -5.45 5.86 -3.19
C LEU A 43 -6.80 6.15 -2.56
N ALA A 44 -7.90 5.78 -3.22
CA ALA A 44 -9.24 6.01 -2.68
C ALA A 44 -9.43 5.35 -1.29
N ALA A 45 -8.84 4.17 -1.06
CA ALA A 45 -8.86 3.53 0.25
C ALA A 45 -7.98 4.24 1.28
N LEU A 46 -6.78 4.69 0.89
CA LEU A 46 -5.82 5.31 1.80
C LEU A 46 -6.13 6.77 2.15
N GLU A 47 -6.80 7.51 1.27
CA GLU A 47 -7.15 8.91 1.51
C GLU A 47 -8.03 9.11 2.75
N THR A 48 -8.78 8.06 3.15
CA THR A 48 -9.56 8.07 4.39
C THR A 48 -8.69 8.11 5.65
N ARG A 49 -7.44 7.64 5.58
CA ARG A 49 -6.51 7.52 6.70
C ARG A 49 -5.43 8.60 6.70
N ILE A 50 -4.85 8.90 5.54
CA ILE A 50 -3.72 9.83 5.44
C ILE A 50 -4.07 11.17 4.80
N GLY A 51 -5.33 11.34 4.37
CA GLY A 51 -5.77 12.48 3.60
C GLY A 51 -5.28 12.43 2.14
N PRO A 52 -5.37 13.56 1.42
CA PRO A 52 -4.99 13.64 0.00
C PRO A 52 -3.55 13.16 -0.24
N VAL A 53 -3.39 12.30 -1.25
CA VAL A 53 -2.08 11.72 -1.63
C VAL A 53 -1.36 12.58 -2.67
N ASP A 54 -0.04 12.78 -2.50
CA ASP A 54 0.84 13.46 -3.48
C ASP A 54 1.66 12.47 -4.32
N ARG A 55 2.16 11.39 -3.69
CA ARG A 55 3.21 10.55 -4.28
C ARG A 55 3.11 9.10 -3.85
N VAL A 56 3.51 8.23 -4.77
CA VAL A 56 3.72 6.80 -4.54
C VAL A 56 5.15 6.45 -4.90
N LEU A 57 5.87 5.81 -3.98
CA LEU A 57 7.24 5.36 -4.17
C LEU A 57 7.27 3.84 -4.25
N TYR A 58 8.08 3.31 -5.16
CA TYR A 58 8.19 1.87 -5.40
C TYR A 58 9.55 1.50 -5.98
N LYS A 59 9.87 0.20 -5.95
CA LYS A 59 11.06 -0.33 -6.60
C LYS A 59 10.79 -0.58 -8.09
N LEU A 60 11.58 0.03 -8.96
CA LEU A 60 11.40 -0.03 -10.43
C LEU A 60 11.36 -1.45 -10.99
N SER A 61 12.13 -2.37 -10.42
CA SER A 61 12.27 -3.73 -10.94
C SER A 61 11.05 -4.63 -10.68
N GLU A 62 10.08 -4.16 -9.90
CA GLU A 62 8.93 -4.98 -9.43
C GLU A 62 7.62 -4.66 -10.14
N TRP A 63 7.60 -3.58 -10.93
CA TRP A 63 6.41 -3.08 -11.59
C TRP A 63 6.64 -2.95 -13.09
N ALA A 64 5.57 -3.12 -13.87
CA ALA A 64 5.60 -2.73 -15.27
C ALA A 64 5.92 -1.22 -15.38
N HIS A 65 6.45 -0.82 -16.54
CA HIS A 65 6.84 0.57 -16.76
C HIS A 65 5.66 1.53 -16.52
N ALA A 66 5.75 2.33 -15.46
CA ALA A 66 4.74 3.30 -15.10
C ALA A 66 5.15 4.73 -15.53
N PRO A 67 4.19 5.59 -15.92
CA PRO A 67 4.47 6.99 -16.22
C PRO A 67 4.88 7.73 -14.93
N ALA A 68 5.73 8.75 -15.05
CA ALA A 68 6.16 9.55 -13.89
C ALA A 68 5.01 10.25 -13.14
N LYS A 69 3.88 10.50 -13.82
CA LYS A 69 2.68 11.10 -13.23
C LYS A 69 1.43 10.41 -13.75
N LEU A 70 0.50 10.09 -12.86
CA LEU A 70 -0.79 9.50 -13.17
C LEU A 70 -1.92 10.49 -12.83
N PRO A 71 -2.81 10.84 -13.78
CA PRO A 71 -4.03 11.56 -13.45
C PRO A 71 -4.99 10.64 -12.69
N VAL A 72 -5.45 11.08 -11.52
CA VAL A 72 -6.44 10.39 -10.69
C VAL A 72 -7.49 11.42 -10.27
N GLY A 73 -8.69 11.33 -10.86
CA GLY A 73 -9.72 12.37 -10.72
C GLY A 73 -9.21 13.73 -11.19
N THR A 74 -9.29 14.74 -10.33
CA THR A 74 -8.79 16.10 -10.60
C THR A 74 -7.32 16.29 -10.21
N ARG A 75 -6.66 15.26 -9.67
CA ARG A 75 -5.29 15.32 -9.15
C ARG A 75 -4.30 14.61 -10.08
N ARG A 76 -3.02 14.97 -9.95
CA ARG A 76 -1.91 14.27 -10.60
C ARG A 76 -0.99 13.72 -9.54
N ILE A 77 -0.92 12.39 -9.47
CA ILE A 77 -0.12 11.67 -8.50
C ILE A 77 1.25 11.39 -9.10
N ARG A 78 2.30 11.64 -8.34
CA ARG A 78 3.68 11.28 -8.74
C ARG A 78 3.91 9.79 -8.51
N LEU A 79 4.37 9.08 -9.53
CA LEU A 79 4.79 7.69 -9.42
C LEU A 79 6.32 7.65 -9.49
N ASP A 80 6.95 7.62 -8.33
CA ASP A 80 8.39 7.72 -8.18
C ASP A 80 9.00 6.33 -8.03
N GLY A 81 9.43 5.76 -9.15
CA GLY A 81 10.19 4.53 -9.16
C GLY A 81 11.66 4.77 -8.87
N TYR A 82 12.24 4.00 -7.95
CA TYR A 82 13.66 4.03 -7.62
C TYR A 82 14.32 2.66 -7.82
N ARG A 83 15.62 2.66 -8.12
CA ARG A 83 16.43 1.43 -8.24
C ARG A 83 16.76 0.83 -6.87
N ILE A 84 16.97 1.69 -5.88
CA ILE A 84 17.31 1.33 -4.51
C ILE A 84 16.10 1.66 -3.64
N GLN A 85 15.22 0.67 -3.47
CA GLN A 85 14.08 0.69 -2.56
C GLN A 85 13.92 -0.69 -1.93
N PRO A 86 13.38 -0.77 -0.72
CA PRO A 86 13.07 -2.04 -0.08
C PRO A 86 12.13 -2.87 -0.97
N PRO A 87 12.49 -4.13 -1.25
CA PRO A 87 11.72 -4.96 -2.16
C PRO A 87 10.33 -5.25 -1.60
N HIS A 88 9.38 -5.51 -2.49
CA HIS A 88 7.99 -5.82 -2.16
C HIS A 88 7.34 -4.74 -1.30
N THR A 89 7.69 -3.47 -1.52
CA THR A 89 7.07 -2.37 -0.79
C THR A 89 6.60 -1.24 -1.70
N VAL A 90 5.52 -0.61 -1.25
CA VAL A 90 5.02 0.65 -1.80
C VAL A 90 4.84 1.62 -0.65
N GLU A 91 5.43 2.80 -0.76
CA GLU A 91 5.23 3.90 0.18
C GLU A 91 4.30 4.94 -0.45
N VAL A 92 3.23 5.29 0.27
CA VAL A 92 2.24 6.28 -0.15
C VAL A 92 2.37 7.50 0.76
N LEU A 93 2.63 8.66 0.16
CA LEU A 93 2.85 9.93 0.86
C LEU A 93 1.68 10.89 0.64
N GLY A 94 1.07 11.31 1.74
CA GLY A 94 0.09 12.38 1.79
C GLY A 94 0.73 13.77 1.81
N PHE A 95 -0.06 14.80 1.47
CA PHE A 95 0.41 16.21 1.52
C PHE A 95 0.80 16.67 2.93
N ASN A 96 0.19 16.09 3.96
CA ASN A 96 0.41 16.47 5.36
C ASN A 96 1.60 15.73 6.00
N ARG A 97 2.53 15.20 5.20
CA ARG A 97 3.65 14.33 5.63
C ARG A 97 3.23 13.01 6.29
N ASN A 98 1.93 12.72 6.33
CA ASN A 98 1.43 11.41 6.69
C ASN A 98 1.84 10.41 5.60
N ARG A 99 2.27 9.22 6.02
CA ARG A 99 2.67 8.16 5.10
C ARG A 99 2.10 6.81 5.52
N VAL A 100 1.96 5.93 4.55
CA VAL A 100 1.69 4.51 4.75
C VAL A 100 2.71 3.72 3.94
N VAL A 101 3.43 2.82 4.60
CA VAL A 101 4.29 1.83 3.93
C VAL A 101 3.56 0.51 3.88
N LEU A 102 3.37 -0.04 2.68
CA LEU A 102 2.65 -1.29 2.46
C LEU A 102 3.60 -2.37 1.95
N LEU A 103 3.49 -3.56 2.55
CA LEU A 103 4.02 -4.77 1.95
C LEU A 103 3.16 -5.14 0.73
N VAL A 104 3.79 -5.41 -0.41
CA VAL A 104 3.15 -5.83 -1.65
C VAL A 104 3.21 -7.34 -1.76
N VAL A 105 2.05 -7.98 -1.81
CA VAL A 105 1.94 -9.41 -2.13
C VAL A 105 1.94 -9.56 -3.66
N PRO A 106 2.75 -10.45 -4.26
CA PRO A 106 2.71 -10.70 -5.70
C PRO A 106 1.29 -11.00 -6.20
N PRO A 107 0.88 -10.48 -7.37
CA PRO A 107 -0.48 -10.65 -7.88
C PRO A 107 -0.85 -12.13 -8.15
N ASP A 108 0.15 -12.95 -8.46
CA ASP A 108 0.08 -14.39 -8.73
C ASP A 108 0.24 -15.28 -7.48
N ALA A 109 0.43 -14.67 -6.30
CA ALA A 109 0.48 -15.42 -5.05
C ALA A 109 -0.79 -16.25 -4.82
N SER A 110 -0.64 -17.42 -4.23
CA SER A 110 -1.80 -18.22 -3.82
C SER A 110 -2.61 -17.48 -2.75
N PHE A 111 -3.92 -17.71 -2.72
CA PHE A 111 -4.80 -17.07 -1.74
C PHE A 111 -4.33 -17.29 -0.30
N ALA A 112 -3.95 -18.52 0.06
CA ALA A 112 -3.47 -18.85 1.40
C ALA A 112 -2.18 -18.09 1.76
N HIS A 113 -1.25 -17.97 0.80
CA HIS A 113 -0.02 -17.21 1.01
C HIS A 113 -0.30 -15.71 1.17
N ALA A 114 -1.16 -15.16 0.31
CA ALA A 114 -1.57 -13.76 0.37
C ALA A 114 -2.28 -13.44 1.69
N GLU A 115 -3.24 -14.26 2.10
CA GLU A 115 -3.98 -14.07 3.34
C GLU A 115 -3.06 -14.13 4.55
N SER A 116 -2.17 -15.12 4.62
CA SER A 116 -1.21 -15.27 5.71
C SER A 116 -0.27 -14.06 5.79
N THR A 117 0.29 -13.65 4.65
CA THR A 117 1.20 -12.51 4.54
C THR A 117 0.50 -11.21 4.94
N MET A 118 -0.70 -10.97 4.43
CA MET A 118 -1.47 -9.77 4.75
C MET A 118 -1.89 -9.73 6.23
N SER A 119 -2.23 -10.89 6.82
CA SER A 119 -2.54 -10.99 8.25
C SER A 119 -1.32 -10.65 9.12
N ALA A 120 -0.15 -11.19 8.77
CA ALA A 120 1.08 -10.93 9.50
C ALA A 120 1.49 -9.45 9.42
N ALA A 121 1.40 -8.84 8.23
CA ALA A 121 1.76 -7.44 8.02
C ALA A 121 0.81 -6.46 8.72
N ALA A 122 -0.47 -6.83 8.89
CA ALA A 122 -1.46 -6.00 9.60
C ALA A 122 -1.48 -6.24 11.12
N ALA A 123 -0.72 -7.21 11.64
CA ALA A 123 -0.64 -7.46 13.06
C ALA A 123 0.19 -6.36 13.75
N PRO A 124 -0.24 -5.84 14.92
CA PRO A 124 0.59 -4.95 15.71
C PRO A 124 1.89 -5.67 16.13
N VAL A 125 3.02 -4.96 16.13
CA VAL A 125 4.26 -5.53 16.67
C VAL A 125 4.03 -5.85 18.13
N ARG A 126 4.18 -7.13 18.48
CA ARG A 126 4.20 -7.55 19.87
C ARG A 126 5.57 -7.21 20.43
N THR A 127 5.68 -6.10 21.15
CA THR A 127 6.77 -5.93 22.13
C THR A 127 6.46 -6.86 23.29
N THR A 128 7.02 -8.07 23.25
CA THR A 128 7.16 -8.87 24.46
C THR A 128 8.17 -8.16 25.35
N THR A 129 7.69 -7.37 26.30
CA THR A 129 8.51 -6.92 27.43
C THR A 129 8.99 -8.17 28.15
N ILE A 130 10.30 -8.40 28.10
CA ILE A 130 10.97 -9.42 28.89
C ILE A 130 11.13 -8.80 30.27
N ASP A 131 10.19 -9.05 31.18
CA ASP A 131 10.43 -8.80 32.59
C ASP A 131 11.37 -9.91 33.10
N ALA A 132 12.51 -9.48 33.64
CA ALA A 132 13.56 -10.32 34.22
C ALA A 132 13.31 -10.58 35.71
#